data_AF-A0A7K0VSI7-F1
#
_entry.id   AF-A0A7K0VSI7-F1
#
_cell.length_a   1.000
_cell.length_b   1.000
_cell.length_c   1.000
_cell.angle_alpha   90.00
_cell.angle_beta   90.00
_cell.angle_gamma   90.00
#
_symmetry.space_group_name_H-M   'P 1'
#
loop_
_entity.id
_entity.type
_entity.pdbx_description
1 polymer ?
#
loop_
_entity_poly.entity_id
_entity_poly.type
_entity_poly.pdbx_seq_one_letter_code
_entity_poly.pdbx_strand_id
1 'polypeptide(L)'
;MPSKFTYSRWDGSQRGFDLDAEGLLSELADDLLYHGDVNSALRKAMQDGMRDMNGDRIAGMREMMERLREKRESIQERGDLGGVYSEIADELNDVVDEERHAIENYTTEAKNSGDPRRAEMAEQSAMDRNFRLDMLPADLAGKIAELQHYDFQSKQAQLRFEQLIEKLREQLMQQHLDQMSGEMQKLTPADMQRMKDMMAELNAMLERRQQGEDPKFEDFMKNFGDFFPENPETLDELLEIMAQRMAAAQAMLNSMTPEQRSQMQQLSDQLLEDMDLRWQMDQLSKNLQSMFPQAGWQKSYDFSGQDPLGFAEAMQSMQELSELDQLENLMK
;
A
#
# COMPACT_ATOMS: atom_id res chain seq x y z
N MET A 1 25.37 -4.85 14.75
CA MET A 1 26.01 -3.59 14.29
C MET A 1 25.76 -3.50 12.79
N PRO A 2 25.07 -2.46 12.29
CA PRO A 2 24.82 -2.36 10.86
C PRO A 2 26.09 -1.88 10.15
N SER A 3 26.49 -2.56 9.09
CA SER A 3 27.59 -2.16 8.22
C SER A 3 27.14 -0.95 7.40
N LYS A 4 27.65 0.25 7.73
CA LYS A 4 27.50 1.44 6.89
C LYS A 4 28.25 1.21 5.57
N PHE A 5 27.54 1.24 4.46
CA PHE A 5 28.16 1.28 3.13
C PHE A 5 28.33 2.73 2.72
N THR A 6 29.56 3.14 2.48
CA THR A 6 29.90 4.49 2.00
C THR A 6 30.16 4.40 0.50
N TYR A 7 29.30 5.01 -0.30
CA TYR A 7 29.49 5.08 -1.75
C TYR A 7 30.43 6.25 -2.07
N SER A 8 31.42 6.01 -2.92
CA SER A 8 32.36 7.02 -3.42
C SER A 8 32.47 6.93 -4.94
N ARG A 9 32.78 8.05 -5.59
CA ARG A 9 33.03 8.09 -7.03
C ARG A 9 34.25 7.23 -7.37
N TRP A 10 34.13 6.46 -8.44
CA TRP A 10 35.19 5.60 -8.95
C TRP A 10 36.41 6.43 -9.33
N ASP A 11 37.49 6.26 -8.56
CA ASP A 11 38.76 6.98 -8.73
C ASP A 11 39.92 6.02 -9.09
N GLY A 12 39.59 4.74 -9.34
CA GLY A 12 40.53 3.70 -9.71
C GLY A 12 41.37 3.17 -8.53
N SER A 13 41.11 3.62 -7.30
CA SER A 13 41.80 3.14 -6.10
C SER A 13 41.08 1.97 -5.41
N GLN A 14 39.82 1.69 -5.78
CA GLN A 14 39.03 0.57 -5.25
C GLN A 14 39.63 -0.77 -5.72
N ARG A 15 40.24 -1.52 -4.81
CA ARG A 15 40.78 -2.86 -5.10
C ARG A 15 39.74 -3.93 -4.76
N GLY A 16 39.47 -4.85 -5.69
CA GLY A 16 38.46 -5.89 -5.59
C GLY A 16 37.70 -6.17 -6.88
N PHE A 17 37.85 -5.33 -7.90
CA PHE A 17 37.40 -5.57 -9.27
C PHE A 17 38.62 -5.77 -10.17
N ASP A 18 39.34 -6.89 -10.01
CA ASP A 18 40.42 -7.26 -10.93
C ASP A 18 39.78 -7.76 -12.24
N LEU A 19 39.27 -6.83 -13.04
CA LEU A 19 39.01 -7.05 -14.46
C LEU A 19 40.36 -7.00 -15.17
N ASP A 20 40.98 -8.16 -15.38
CA ASP A 20 42.25 -8.22 -16.10
C ASP A 20 42.05 -7.91 -17.58
N ALA A 21 42.88 -7.00 -18.10
CA ALA A 21 42.80 -6.43 -19.43
C ALA A 21 42.96 -7.50 -20.54
N GLU A 22 43.60 -8.63 -20.23
CA GLU A 22 43.79 -9.75 -21.17
C GLU A 22 42.52 -10.59 -21.38
N GLY A 23 41.67 -10.76 -20.36
CA GLY A 23 40.37 -11.43 -20.51
C GLY A 23 39.37 -10.60 -21.32
N LEU A 24 39.35 -9.29 -21.06
CA LEU A 24 38.64 -8.31 -21.89
C LEU A 24 39.12 -8.36 -23.35
N LEU A 25 40.43 -8.48 -23.59
CA LEU A 25 40.98 -8.54 -24.95
C LEU A 25 40.61 -9.81 -25.71
N SER A 26 40.52 -10.96 -25.04
CA SER A 26 40.20 -12.25 -25.65
C SER A 26 38.77 -12.28 -26.22
N GLU A 27 37.80 -11.82 -25.44
CA GLU A 27 36.39 -11.80 -25.87
C GLU A 27 36.10 -10.67 -26.86
N LEU A 28 36.82 -9.54 -26.74
CA LEU A 28 36.79 -8.47 -27.71
C LEU A 28 37.48 -8.83 -29.03
N ALA A 29 38.49 -9.72 -29.05
CA ALA A 29 39.25 -10.08 -30.25
C ALA A 29 38.42 -10.85 -31.28
N ASP A 30 37.55 -11.76 -30.83
CA ASP A 30 36.67 -12.53 -31.71
C ASP A 30 35.61 -11.63 -32.39
N ASP A 31 35.09 -10.61 -31.69
CA ASP A 31 34.12 -9.63 -32.24
C ASP A 31 34.82 -8.45 -32.98
N LEU A 32 36.05 -8.09 -32.61
CA LEU A 32 36.91 -7.11 -33.31
C LEU A 32 37.23 -7.56 -34.74
N LEU A 33 37.41 -8.86 -34.96
CA LEU A 33 37.66 -9.44 -36.28
C LEU A 33 36.43 -9.39 -37.20
N TYR A 34 35.21 -9.28 -36.65
CA TYR A 34 33.98 -9.30 -37.45
C TYR A 34 33.37 -7.90 -37.67
N HIS A 35 33.40 -7.01 -36.66
CA HIS A 35 32.72 -5.69 -36.74
C HIS A 35 33.57 -4.47 -36.30
N GLY A 36 34.80 -4.67 -35.80
CA GLY A 36 35.79 -3.60 -35.67
C GLY A 36 35.50 -2.47 -34.66
N ASP A 37 34.52 -2.63 -33.76
CA ASP A 37 34.22 -1.62 -32.74
C ASP A 37 34.04 -2.23 -31.34
N VAL A 38 35.02 -1.99 -30.49
CA VAL A 38 35.06 -2.39 -29.07
C VAL A 38 33.85 -1.89 -28.29
N ASN A 39 33.33 -0.69 -28.63
CA ASN A 39 32.13 -0.16 -27.98
C ASN A 39 30.88 -0.98 -28.29
N SER A 40 30.82 -1.59 -29.47
CA SER A 40 29.68 -2.42 -29.88
C SER A 40 29.68 -3.76 -29.15
N ALA A 41 30.85 -4.39 -28.99
CA ALA A 41 31.01 -5.62 -28.21
C ALA A 41 30.75 -5.39 -26.71
N LEU A 42 31.26 -4.30 -26.13
CA LEU A 42 30.99 -3.95 -24.73
C LEU A 42 29.50 -3.70 -24.48
N ARG A 43 28.82 -2.98 -25.39
CA ARG A 43 27.38 -2.73 -25.29
C ARG A 43 26.57 -4.02 -25.37
N LYS A 44 26.97 -4.94 -26.25
CA LYS A 44 26.31 -6.25 -26.39
C LYS A 44 26.53 -7.12 -25.15
N ALA A 45 27.74 -7.15 -24.60
CA ALA A 45 28.04 -7.83 -23.35
C ALA A 45 27.24 -7.26 -22.16
N MET A 46 27.08 -5.93 -22.08
CA MET A 46 26.22 -5.31 -21.06
C MET A 46 24.72 -5.64 -21.26
N GLN A 47 24.25 -5.71 -22.51
CA GLN A 47 22.85 -5.99 -22.82
C GLN A 47 22.46 -7.46 -22.62
N ASP A 48 23.29 -8.38 -23.12
CA ASP A 48 23.00 -9.82 -23.17
C ASP A 48 23.67 -10.61 -22.03
N GLY A 49 24.60 -9.98 -21.30
CA GLY A 49 25.38 -10.61 -20.24
C GLY A 49 26.72 -11.16 -20.75
N MET A 50 27.62 -11.46 -19.82
CA MET A 50 28.96 -11.99 -20.13
C MET A 50 29.34 -13.10 -19.15
N ARG A 51 30.40 -13.84 -19.45
CA ARG A 51 30.97 -14.80 -18.49
C ARG A 51 32.18 -14.18 -17.82
N ASP A 52 32.23 -14.29 -16.50
CA ASP A 52 33.41 -13.94 -15.73
C ASP A 52 34.51 -15.01 -15.90
N MET A 53 35.74 -14.70 -15.50
CA MET A 53 36.92 -15.55 -15.58
C MET A 53 36.76 -16.91 -14.90
N ASN A 54 35.88 -16.99 -13.89
CA ASN A 54 35.55 -18.22 -13.18
C ASN A 54 34.53 -19.10 -13.93
N GLY A 55 34.04 -18.64 -15.09
CA GLY A 55 32.97 -19.30 -15.86
C GLY A 55 31.55 -18.94 -15.38
N ASP A 56 31.44 -18.08 -14.37
CA ASP A 56 30.16 -17.62 -13.82
C ASP A 56 29.48 -16.64 -14.77
N ARG A 57 28.17 -16.82 -14.96
CA ARG A 57 27.38 -15.95 -15.84
C ARG A 57 27.02 -14.66 -15.11
N ILE A 58 27.50 -13.54 -15.62
CA ILE A 58 27.05 -12.20 -15.23
C ILE A 58 25.78 -11.89 -16.03
N ALA A 59 24.68 -11.67 -15.31
CA ALA A 59 23.40 -11.32 -15.91
C ALA A 59 23.52 -10.03 -16.73
N GLY A 60 22.96 -10.03 -17.93
CA GLY A 60 22.85 -8.82 -18.74
C GLY A 60 21.75 -7.89 -18.25
N MET A 61 21.78 -6.64 -18.71
CA MET A 61 20.73 -5.65 -18.42
C MET A 61 19.34 -6.14 -18.83
N ARG A 62 19.20 -6.89 -19.93
CA ARG A 62 17.91 -7.47 -20.34
C ARG A 62 17.39 -8.48 -19.32
N GLU A 63 18.27 -9.35 -18.82
CA GLU A 63 17.93 -10.37 -17.82
C GLU A 63 17.59 -9.72 -16.47
N MET A 64 18.31 -8.67 -16.06
CA MET A 64 17.96 -7.91 -14.86
C MET A 64 16.60 -7.23 -14.99
N MET A 65 16.29 -6.64 -16.15
CA MET A 65 14.98 -6.03 -16.44
C MET A 65 13.85 -7.07 -16.44
N GLU A 66 14.11 -8.28 -16.94
CA GLU A 66 13.15 -9.39 -16.90
C GLU A 66 12.88 -9.82 -15.45
N ARG A 67 13.93 -10.00 -14.64
CA ARG A 67 13.78 -10.30 -13.20
C ARG A 67 13.06 -9.20 -12.42
N LEU A 68 13.28 -7.92 -12.75
CA LEU A 68 12.55 -6.81 -12.13
C LEU A 68 11.06 -6.86 -12.46
N ARG A 69 10.70 -7.20 -13.70
CA ARG A 69 9.30 -7.35 -14.13
C ARG A 69 8.63 -8.52 -13.43
N GLU A 70 9.28 -9.68 -13.41
CA GLU A 70 8.78 -10.86 -12.69
C GLU A 70 8.59 -10.55 -11.20
N LYS A 71 9.54 -9.82 -10.59
CA LYS A 71 9.42 -9.40 -9.20
C LYS A 71 8.25 -8.44 -8.99
N ARG A 72 8.05 -7.46 -9.87
CA ARG A 72 6.90 -6.54 -9.83
C ARG A 72 5.58 -7.30 -9.91
N GLU A 73 5.43 -8.18 -10.90
CA GLU A 73 4.24 -9.01 -11.07
C GLU A 73 3.98 -9.84 -9.81
N SER A 74 5.02 -10.48 -9.25
CA SER A 74 4.87 -11.25 -8.01
C SER A 74 4.39 -10.42 -6.81
N ILE A 75 4.73 -9.13 -6.73
CA ILE A 75 4.27 -8.25 -5.65
C ILE A 75 2.83 -7.80 -5.89
N GLN A 76 2.46 -7.52 -7.16
CA GLN A 76 1.10 -7.14 -7.54
C GLN A 76 0.10 -8.30 -7.42
N GLU A 77 0.59 -9.53 -7.56
CA GLU A 77 -0.19 -10.78 -7.39
C GLU A 77 -0.31 -11.23 -5.94
N ARG A 78 0.56 -10.78 -5.02
CA ARG A 78 0.55 -11.17 -3.60
C ARG A 78 -0.75 -10.83 -2.89
N GLY A 79 -1.48 -9.82 -3.34
CA GLY A 79 -2.79 -9.58 -2.79
C GLY A 79 -3.54 -8.38 -3.34
N ASP A 80 -4.84 -8.35 -3.02
CA ASP A 80 -5.72 -7.21 -3.22
C ASP A 80 -5.64 -6.29 -1.99
N LEU A 81 -5.54 -4.99 -2.24
CA LEU A 81 -5.57 -3.96 -1.19
C LEU A 81 -6.95 -3.87 -0.49
N GLY A 82 -7.95 -4.64 -0.94
CA GLY A 82 -9.33 -4.66 -0.43
C GLY A 82 -9.90 -5.99 0.11
N GLY A 83 -9.17 -7.11 0.07
CA GLY A 83 -9.77 -8.46 0.06
C GLY A 83 -10.36 -9.06 1.35
N VAL A 84 -10.02 -8.63 2.58
CA VAL A 84 -10.47 -9.33 3.82
C VAL A 84 -11.96 -9.07 3.99
N TYR A 85 -12.37 -7.88 3.58
CA TYR A 85 -13.73 -7.42 3.72
C TYR A 85 -14.62 -7.94 2.59
N SER A 86 -14.07 -8.35 1.43
CA SER A 86 -14.88 -8.89 0.33
C SER A 86 -15.36 -10.32 0.60
N GLU A 87 -14.49 -11.21 1.10
CA GLU A 87 -14.92 -12.58 1.44
C GLU A 87 -15.97 -12.60 2.55
N ILE A 88 -15.78 -11.75 3.58
CA ILE A 88 -16.76 -11.58 4.66
C ILE A 88 -18.04 -10.92 4.14
N ALA A 89 -17.94 -9.94 3.23
CA ALA A 89 -19.12 -9.34 2.62
C ALA A 89 -19.90 -10.35 1.77
N ASP A 90 -19.22 -11.25 1.06
CA ASP A 90 -19.82 -12.31 0.27
C ASP A 90 -20.50 -13.34 1.17
N GLU A 91 -19.82 -13.85 2.22
CA GLU A 91 -20.45 -14.74 3.20
C GLU A 91 -21.65 -14.09 3.91
N LEU A 92 -21.60 -12.77 4.14
CA LEU A 92 -22.72 -12.03 4.74
C LEU A 92 -23.90 -11.87 3.76
N ASN A 93 -23.63 -11.65 2.48
CA ASN A 93 -24.67 -11.61 1.45
C ASN A 93 -25.36 -12.98 1.32
N ASP A 94 -24.60 -14.07 1.37
CA ASP A 94 -25.16 -15.44 1.38
C ASP A 94 -26.12 -15.67 2.56
N VAL A 95 -25.79 -15.14 3.74
CA VAL A 95 -26.65 -15.21 4.93
C VAL A 95 -27.95 -14.44 4.72
N VAL A 96 -27.88 -13.26 4.09
CA VAL A 96 -29.07 -12.44 3.77
C VAL A 96 -29.96 -13.15 2.76
N ASP A 97 -29.38 -13.75 1.73
CA ASP A 97 -30.12 -14.52 0.72
C ASP A 97 -30.79 -15.75 1.33
N GLU A 98 -30.10 -16.44 2.23
CA GLU A 98 -30.66 -17.58 2.98
C GLU A 98 -31.86 -17.16 3.86
N GLU A 99 -31.78 -16.00 4.52
CA GLU A 99 -32.89 -15.43 5.28
C GLU A 99 -34.08 -15.07 4.37
N ARG A 100 -33.84 -14.46 3.21
CA ARG A 100 -34.91 -14.16 2.23
C ARG A 100 -35.64 -15.42 1.78
N HIS A 101 -34.89 -16.48 1.46
CA HIS A 101 -35.47 -17.77 1.10
C HIS A 101 -36.29 -18.38 2.24
N ALA A 102 -35.85 -18.25 3.49
CA ALA A 102 -36.61 -18.76 4.64
C ALA A 102 -37.92 -17.98 4.86
N ILE A 103 -37.90 -16.66 4.66
CA ILE A 103 -39.10 -15.81 4.71
C ILE A 103 -40.10 -16.23 3.62
N GLU A 104 -39.64 -16.45 2.39
CA GLU A 104 -40.48 -16.90 1.28
C GLU A 104 -41.11 -18.27 1.54
N ASN A 105 -40.31 -19.23 2.03
CA ASN A 105 -40.78 -20.57 2.36
C ASN A 105 -41.84 -20.53 3.45
N TYR A 106 -41.60 -19.80 4.54
CA TYR A 106 -42.57 -19.63 5.61
C TYR A 106 -43.88 -19.00 5.12
N THR A 107 -43.78 -17.98 4.27
CA THR A 107 -44.95 -17.32 3.68
C THR A 107 -45.75 -18.27 2.79
N THR A 108 -45.05 -19.08 2.00
CA THR A 108 -45.66 -20.08 1.12
C THR A 108 -46.36 -21.20 1.91
N GLU A 109 -45.72 -21.71 2.97
CA GLU A 109 -46.31 -22.70 3.87
C GLU A 109 -47.56 -22.14 4.58
N ALA A 110 -47.50 -20.89 5.03
CA ALA A 110 -48.64 -20.22 5.65
C ALA A 110 -49.82 -20.07 4.67
N LYS A 111 -49.55 -19.72 3.41
CA LYS A 111 -50.56 -19.66 2.32
C LYS A 111 -51.18 -21.04 2.04
N ASN A 112 -50.35 -22.08 2.03
CA ASN A 112 -50.79 -23.46 1.78
C ASN A 112 -51.53 -24.10 2.96
N SER A 113 -51.45 -23.52 4.16
CA SER A 113 -52.11 -24.06 5.37
C SER A 113 -53.64 -23.96 5.35
N GLY A 114 -54.22 -23.16 4.44
CA GLY A 114 -55.67 -22.96 4.32
C GLY A 114 -56.29 -22.06 5.39
N ASP A 115 -55.48 -21.51 6.32
CA ASP A 115 -55.93 -20.51 7.30
C ASP A 115 -55.66 -19.08 6.76
N PRO A 116 -56.70 -18.31 6.39
CA PRO A 116 -56.54 -16.99 5.79
C PRO A 116 -55.88 -15.99 6.75
N ARG A 117 -56.11 -16.10 8.07
CA ARG A 117 -55.48 -15.19 9.04
C ARG A 117 -53.98 -15.45 9.16
N ARG A 118 -53.58 -16.72 9.09
CA ARG A 118 -52.16 -17.10 9.12
C ARG A 118 -51.42 -16.61 7.88
N ALA A 119 -52.04 -16.76 6.71
CA ALA A 119 -51.47 -16.30 5.45
C ALA A 119 -51.25 -14.78 5.44
N GLU A 120 -52.23 -14.01 5.89
CA GLU A 120 -52.16 -12.54 5.95
C GLU A 120 -51.06 -12.06 6.92
N MET A 121 -50.97 -12.65 8.12
CA MET A 121 -49.92 -12.29 9.09
C MET A 121 -48.52 -12.65 8.59
N ALA A 122 -48.37 -13.80 7.93
CA ALA A 122 -47.09 -14.20 7.35
C ALA A 122 -46.64 -13.26 6.22
N GLU A 123 -47.57 -12.82 5.37
CA GLU A 123 -47.29 -11.89 4.29
C GLU A 123 -46.89 -10.50 4.80
N GLN A 124 -47.58 -9.97 5.82
CA GLN A 124 -47.20 -8.71 6.46
C GLN A 124 -45.80 -8.79 7.09
N SER A 125 -45.52 -9.85 7.85
CA SER A 125 -44.20 -10.08 8.45
C SER A 125 -43.10 -10.20 7.40
N ALA A 126 -43.38 -10.88 6.28
CA ALA A 126 -42.44 -11.03 5.18
C ALA A 126 -42.13 -9.69 4.49
N MET A 127 -43.13 -8.83 4.29
CA MET A 127 -42.94 -7.50 3.71
C MET A 127 -42.04 -6.63 4.60
N ASP A 128 -42.30 -6.57 5.91
CA ASP A 128 -41.51 -5.78 6.85
C ASP A 128 -40.04 -6.25 6.92
N ARG A 129 -39.83 -7.56 6.90
CA ARG A 129 -38.49 -8.17 6.93
C ARG A 129 -37.72 -7.90 5.65
N ASN A 130 -38.33 -8.15 4.49
CA ASN A 130 -37.69 -7.87 3.20
C ASN A 130 -37.34 -6.39 3.06
N PHE A 131 -38.20 -5.49 3.50
CA PHE A 131 -37.92 -4.05 3.49
C PHE A 131 -36.67 -3.70 4.33
N ARG A 132 -36.52 -4.29 5.52
CA ARG A 132 -35.30 -4.10 6.34
C ARG A 132 -34.06 -4.65 5.64
N LEU A 133 -34.16 -5.82 5.03
CA LEU A 133 -33.06 -6.44 4.28
C LEU A 133 -32.68 -5.63 3.03
N ASP A 134 -33.63 -4.93 2.40
CA ASP A 134 -33.39 -4.03 1.26
C ASP A 134 -32.74 -2.70 1.68
N MET A 135 -32.98 -2.26 2.92
CA MET A 135 -32.41 -1.03 3.49
C MET A 135 -31.04 -1.22 4.14
N LEU A 136 -30.46 -2.42 4.07
CA LEU A 136 -29.14 -2.69 4.62
C LEU A 136 -28.10 -1.74 3.97
N PRO A 137 -27.23 -1.10 4.78
CA PRO A 137 -26.17 -0.23 4.26
C PRO A 137 -25.25 -0.95 3.27
N ALA A 138 -24.61 -0.19 2.38
CA ALA A 138 -23.63 -0.77 1.44
C ALA A 138 -22.32 -1.17 2.13
N ASP A 139 -22.01 -0.55 3.28
CA ASP A 139 -20.81 -0.82 4.06
C ASP A 139 -20.97 -2.03 4.99
N LEU A 140 -19.90 -2.82 5.11
CA LEU A 140 -19.90 -4.06 5.89
C LEU A 140 -20.21 -3.83 7.38
N ALA A 141 -19.66 -2.77 7.97
CA ALA A 141 -19.86 -2.44 9.38
C ALA A 141 -21.35 -2.12 9.68
N GLY A 142 -21.98 -1.34 8.82
CA GLY A 142 -23.40 -1.02 8.87
C GLY A 142 -24.29 -2.24 8.68
N LYS A 143 -23.97 -3.13 7.73
CA LYS A 143 -24.69 -4.40 7.56
C LYS A 143 -24.62 -5.26 8.82
N ILE A 144 -23.43 -5.44 9.39
CA ILE A 144 -23.24 -6.23 10.63
C ILE A 144 -24.04 -5.62 11.79
N ALA A 145 -23.96 -4.29 11.97
CA ALA A 145 -24.65 -3.62 13.07
C ALA A 145 -26.19 -3.76 12.96
N GLU A 146 -26.75 -3.66 11.75
CA GLU A 146 -28.18 -3.85 11.52
C GLU A 146 -28.59 -5.32 11.70
N LEU A 147 -27.82 -6.26 11.14
CA LEU A 147 -28.09 -7.70 11.26
C LEU A 147 -27.92 -8.23 12.68
N GLN A 148 -27.08 -7.61 13.50
CA GLN A 148 -26.93 -7.95 14.92
C GLN A 148 -28.21 -7.69 15.74
N HIS A 149 -29.00 -6.70 15.33
CA HIS A 149 -30.28 -6.36 15.95
C HIS A 149 -31.49 -6.90 15.16
N TYR A 150 -31.22 -7.67 14.10
CA TYR A 150 -32.25 -8.23 13.24
C TYR A 150 -32.76 -9.57 13.80
N ASP A 151 -34.07 -9.70 13.91
CA ASP A 151 -34.71 -10.94 14.35
C ASP A 151 -34.81 -11.92 13.17
N PHE A 152 -33.87 -12.84 13.01
CA PHE A 152 -33.89 -13.82 11.91
C PHE A 152 -35.10 -14.77 11.92
N GLN A 153 -35.67 -15.04 10.74
CA GLN A 153 -36.66 -16.09 10.53
C GLN A 153 -35.99 -17.46 10.43
N SER A 154 -34.82 -17.53 9.78
CA SER A 154 -34.01 -18.75 9.67
C SER A 154 -33.04 -18.89 10.84
N LYS A 155 -33.20 -19.98 11.61
CA LYS A 155 -32.19 -20.37 12.61
C LYS A 155 -30.85 -20.70 11.99
N GLN A 156 -30.84 -21.17 10.74
CA GLN A 156 -29.62 -21.53 10.03
C GLN A 156 -28.86 -20.27 9.60
N ALA A 157 -29.56 -19.27 9.06
CA ALA A 157 -28.96 -17.98 8.71
C ALA A 157 -28.40 -17.27 9.97
N GLN A 158 -29.15 -17.29 11.08
CA GLN A 158 -28.69 -16.76 12.35
C GLN A 158 -27.38 -17.44 12.82
N LEU A 159 -27.32 -18.77 12.79
CA LEU A 159 -26.12 -19.50 13.20
C LEU A 159 -24.90 -19.18 12.33
N ARG A 160 -25.11 -19.06 11.00
CA ARG A 160 -24.02 -18.68 10.08
C ARG A 160 -23.54 -17.25 10.31
N PHE A 161 -24.46 -16.32 10.57
CA PHE A 161 -24.11 -14.96 10.97
C PHE A 161 -23.26 -14.94 12.25
N GLU A 162 -23.70 -15.64 13.30
CA GLU A 162 -22.97 -15.72 14.57
C GLU A 162 -21.57 -16.32 14.40
N GLN A 163 -21.42 -17.36 13.57
CA GLN A 163 -20.12 -17.96 13.24
C GLN A 163 -19.20 -16.99 12.50
N LEU A 164 -19.74 -16.23 11.56
CA LEU A 164 -19.01 -15.22 10.79
C LEU A 164 -18.50 -14.10 11.72
N ILE A 165 -19.32 -13.64 12.66
CA ILE A 165 -18.91 -12.65 13.66
C ILE A 165 -17.82 -13.20 14.59
N GLU A 166 -17.91 -14.45 15.01
CA GLU A 166 -16.89 -15.06 15.87
C GLU A 166 -15.56 -15.20 15.13
N LYS A 167 -15.56 -15.68 13.87
CA LYS A 167 -14.35 -15.72 13.03
C LYS A 167 -13.72 -14.33 12.88
N LEU A 168 -14.53 -13.32 12.59
CA LEU A 168 -14.07 -11.93 12.47
C LEU A 168 -13.45 -11.44 13.78
N ARG A 169 -14.06 -11.74 14.92
CA ARG A 169 -13.51 -11.39 16.24
C ARG A 169 -12.17 -12.09 16.49
N GLU A 170 -12.07 -13.37 16.17
CA GLU A 170 -10.82 -14.14 16.32
C GLU A 170 -9.70 -13.56 15.45
N GLN A 171 -9.97 -13.24 14.19
CA GLN A 171 -9.00 -12.62 13.28
C GLN A 171 -8.56 -11.23 13.77
N LEU A 172 -9.49 -10.38 14.23
CA LEU A 172 -9.16 -9.07 14.78
C LEU A 172 -8.32 -9.17 16.07
N MET A 173 -8.59 -10.17 16.92
CA MET A 173 -7.77 -10.42 18.11
C MET A 173 -6.38 -10.93 17.77
N GLN A 174 -6.25 -11.82 16.78
CA GLN A 174 -4.95 -12.32 16.30
C GLN A 174 -4.11 -11.17 15.73
N GLN A 175 -4.69 -10.36 14.86
CA GLN A 175 -4.04 -9.17 14.31
C GLN A 175 -3.62 -8.18 15.41
N HIS A 176 -4.46 -7.99 16.45
CA HIS A 176 -4.13 -7.13 17.58
C HIS A 176 -3.02 -7.71 18.47
N LEU A 177 -2.98 -9.03 18.69
CA LEU A 177 -1.91 -9.71 19.43
C LEU A 177 -0.56 -9.65 18.69
N ASP A 178 -0.58 -9.81 17.37
CA ASP A 178 0.61 -9.67 16.53
C ASP A 178 1.11 -8.22 16.52
N GLN A 179 0.22 -7.23 16.48
CA GLN A 179 0.56 -5.81 16.67
C GLN A 179 1.03 -5.46 18.10
N MET A 180 0.44 -6.05 19.15
CA MET A 180 0.85 -5.78 20.54
C MET A 180 2.24 -6.34 20.89
N SER A 181 2.73 -7.30 20.11
CA SER A 181 4.12 -7.79 20.23
C SER A 181 5.14 -6.80 19.63
N GLY A 182 4.68 -5.81 18.86
CA GLY A 182 5.48 -4.75 18.24
C GLY A 182 5.05 -3.35 18.68
N GLU A 183 5.29 -3.03 19.96
CA GLU A 183 5.35 -1.67 20.52
C GLU A 183 4.06 -0.83 20.53
N MET A 184 3.86 -0.14 21.66
CA MET A 184 2.76 0.80 21.88
C MET A 184 2.71 1.88 20.79
N GLN A 185 1.55 2.06 20.12
CA GLN A 185 1.16 3.38 19.61
C GLN A 185 -0.35 3.46 19.32
N LYS A 186 -1.09 3.91 20.33
CA LYS A 186 -2.15 4.88 20.06
C LYS A 186 -1.44 6.23 20.01
N LEU A 187 -1.50 6.95 18.90
CA LEU A 187 -1.03 8.34 18.81
C LEU A 187 -1.61 9.13 19.99
N THR A 188 -0.78 9.57 20.93
CA THR A 188 -1.26 10.38 22.05
C THR A 188 -1.56 11.80 21.55
N PRO A 189 -2.39 12.59 22.27
CA PRO A 189 -2.57 14.00 21.94
C PRO A 189 -1.25 14.79 21.90
N ALA A 190 -0.26 14.37 22.68
CA ALA A 190 1.08 14.96 22.66
C ALA A 190 1.85 14.64 21.37
N ASP A 191 1.73 13.40 20.87
CA ASP A 191 2.37 12.99 19.61
C ASP A 191 1.76 13.73 18.41
N MET A 192 0.43 13.92 18.41
CA MET A 192 -0.24 14.74 17.41
C MET A 192 0.23 16.19 17.43
N GLN A 193 0.38 16.80 18.61
CA GLN A 193 0.88 18.17 18.70
C GLN A 193 2.30 18.26 18.15
N ARG A 194 3.16 17.31 18.50
CA ARG A 194 4.54 17.29 18.03
C ARG A 194 4.64 17.12 16.51
N MET A 195 3.76 16.31 15.92
CA MET A 195 3.67 16.16 14.47
C MET A 195 3.23 17.46 13.77
N LYS A 196 2.29 18.21 14.37
CA LYS A 196 1.91 19.55 13.88
C LYS A 196 3.08 20.53 13.95
N ASP A 197 3.77 20.56 15.09
CA ASP A 197 4.93 21.44 15.28
C ASP A 197 6.04 21.14 14.26
N MET A 198 6.25 19.86 13.94
CA MET A 198 7.19 19.43 12.89
C MET A 198 6.77 19.94 11.50
N MET A 199 5.50 19.78 11.12
CA MET A 199 5.00 20.26 9.81
C MET A 199 5.05 21.77 9.69
N ALA A 200 4.73 22.50 10.77
CA ALA A 200 4.84 23.95 10.81
C ALA A 200 6.29 24.41 10.64
N GLU A 201 7.25 23.80 11.35
CA GLU A 201 8.67 24.16 11.20
C GLU A 201 9.23 23.76 9.83
N LEU A 202 8.78 22.64 9.25
CA LEU A 202 9.11 22.25 7.87
C LEU A 202 8.64 23.30 6.86
N ASN A 203 7.39 23.75 6.95
CA ASN A 203 6.87 24.79 6.06
C ASN A 203 7.62 26.11 6.26
N ALA A 204 7.90 26.52 7.51
CA ALA A 204 8.71 27.70 7.79
C ALA A 204 10.13 27.59 7.21
N MET A 205 10.74 26.41 7.29
CA MET A 205 12.05 26.13 6.71
C MET A 205 12.03 26.25 5.18
N LEU A 206 11.00 25.71 4.53
CA LEU A 206 10.80 25.84 3.09
C LEU A 206 10.62 27.30 2.67
N GLU A 207 9.86 28.09 3.44
CA GLU A 207 9.69 29.52 3.20
C GLU A 207 11.01 30.30 3.32
N ARG A 208 11.79 30.07 4.39
CA ARG A 208 13.12 30.69 4.56
C ARG A 208 14.03 30.40 3.37
N ARG A 209 14.06 29.13 2.92
CA ARG A 209 14.82 28.72 1.74
C ARG A 209 14.37 29.46 0.47
N GLN A 210 13.06 29.56 0.24
CA GLN A 210 12.51 30.28 -0.92
C GLN A 210 12.87 31.77 -0.90
N GLN A 211 13.04 32.36 0.29
CA GLN A 211 13.48 33.73 0.48
C GLN A 211 15.01 33.90 0.38
N GLY A 212 15.76 32.81 0.22
CA GLY A 212 17.23 32.82 0.20
C GLY A 212 17.86 32.98 1.59
N GLU A 213 17.09 32.77 2.66
CA GLU A 213 17.56 32.75 4.04
C GLU A 213 18.04 31.37 4.47
N ASP A 214 18.78 31.29 5.58
CA ASP A 214 19.21 30.02 6.16
C ASP A 214 17.99 29.24 6.69
N PRO A 215 17.71 28.03 6.16
CA PRO A 215 16.61 27.18 6.61
C PRO A 215 16.72 26.75 8.08
N LYS A 216 17.93 26.77 8.69
CA LYS A 216 18.20 26.22 10.02
C LYS A 216 17.91 24.72 10.14
N PHE A 217 18.34 23.96 9.14
CA PHE A 217 18.15 22.51 9.08
C PHE A 217 18.70 21.78 10.32
N GLU A 218 19.85 22.21 10.86
CA GLU A 218 20.45 21.60 12.05
C GLU A 218 19.54 21.70 13.28
N ASP A 219 18.89 22.85 13.49
CA ASP A 219 17.96 23.07 14.60
C ASP A 219 16.72 22.18 14.47
N PHE A 220 16.23 21.99 13.25
CA PHE A 220 15.10 21.10 12.97
C PHE A 220 15.44 19.64 13.28
N MET A 221 16.57 19.15 12.78
CA MET A 221 17.00 17.77 13.03
C MET A 221 17.25 17.50 14.51
N LYS A 222 17.70 18.52 15.28
CA LYS A 222 17.84 18.42 16.73
C LYS A 222 16.50 18.23 17.46
N ASN A 223 15.42 18.81 16.95
CA ASN A 223 14.10 18.80 17.61
C ASN A 223 13.19 17.66 17.10
N PHE A 224 13.33 17.29 15.83
CA PHE A 224 12.42 16.38 15.11
C PHE A 224 13.14 15.24 14.36
N GLY A 225 14.46 15.06 14.54
CA GLY A 225 15.22 14.03 13.84
C GLY A 225 14.78 12.59 14.13
N ASP A 226 14.07 12.37 15.24
CA ASP A 226 13.52 11.07 15.62
C ASP A 226 12.39 10.57 14.70
N PHE A 227 11.74 11.46 13.93
CA PHE A 227 10.77 11.08 12.90
C PHE A 227 11.41 10.58 11.60
N PHE A 228 12.73 10.72 11.47
CA PHE A 228 13.50 10.45 10.26
C PHE A 228 14.60 9.42 10.53
N PRO A 229 14.29 8.11 10.56
CA PRO A 229 15.27 7.06 10.80
C PRO A 229 16.38 7.00 9.73
N GLU A 230 16.12 7.53 8.53
CA GLU A 230 17.08 7.67 7.44
C GLU A 230 18.19 8.68 7.75
N ASN A 231 18.00 9.54 8.75
CA ASN A 231 18.96 10.53 9.22
C ASN A 231 19.59 11.37 8.08
N PRO A 232 18.78 12.19 7.38
CA PRO A 232 19.26 13.03 6.28
C PRO A 232 20.36 13.99 6.73
N GLU A 233 21.38 14.17 5.89
CA GLU A 233 22.51 15.08 6.16
C GLU A 233 22.23 16.50 5.68
N THR A 234 21.29 16.65 4.72
CA THR A 234 20.93 17.94 4.15
C THR A 234 19.42 18.14 4.06
N LEU A 235 19.00 19.41 3.92
CA LEU A 235 17.60 19.73 3.65
C LEU A 235 17.11 19.11 2.35
N ASP A 236 17.93 19.05 1.30
CA ASP A 236 17.53 18.47 0.03
C ASP A 236 17.25 16.97 0.14
N GLU A 237 18.08 16.23 0.88
CA GLU A 237 17.85 14.82 1.17
C GLU A 237 16.57 14.61 2.00
N LEU A 238 16.35 15.45 3.02
CA LEU A 238 15.13 15.40 3.82
C LEU A 238 13.88 15.58 2.95
N LEU A 239 13.90 16.59 2.07
CA LEU A 239 12.76 16.87 1.20
C LEU A 239 12.56 15.78 0.14
N GLU A 240 13.64 15.18 -0.36
CA GLU A 240 13.54 14.05 -1.29
C GLU A 240 12.89 12.84 -0.61
N ILE A 241 13.32 12.47 0.60
CA ILE A 241 12.72 11.37 1.38
C ILE A 241 11.23 11.65 1.62
N MET A 242 10.88 12.88 2.00
CA MET A 242 9.50 13.28 2.22
C MET A 242 8.65 13.24 0.94
N ALA A 243 9.20 13.71 -0.18
CA ALA A 243 8.53 13.65 -1.48
C ALA A 243 8.28 12.19 -1.89
N GLN A 244 9.26 11.29 -1.71
CA GLN A 244 9.11 9.87 -2.01
C GLN A 244 8.03 9.21 -1.14
N ARG A 245 8.03 9.46 0.18
CA ARG A 245 7.02 8.94 1.10
C ARG A 245 5.61 9.42 0.74
N MET A 246 5.45 10.72 0.48
CA MET A 246 4.17 11.31 0.11
C MET A 246 3.69 10.82 -1.27
N ALA A 247 4.59 10.69 -2.24
CA ALA A 247 4.27 10.14 -3.54
C ALA A 247 3.85 8.66 -3.46
N ALA A 248 4.51 7.85 -2.60
CA ALA A 248 4.11 6.47 -2.35
C ALA A 248 2.72 6.38 -1.70
N ALA A 249 2.43 7.23 -0.71
CA ALA A 249 1.10 7.31 -0.09
C ALA A 249 0.03 7.74 -1.10
N GLN A 250 0.32 8.72 -1.95
CA GLN A 250 -0.58 9.14 -3.02
C GLN A 250 -0.78 8.03 -4.05
N ALA A 251 0.29 7.32 -4.44
CA ALA A 251 0.21 6.20 -5.36
C ALA A 251 -0.67 5.08 -4.79
N MET A 252 -0.60 4.82 -3.48
CA MET A 252 -1.50 3.88 -2.80
C MET A 252 -2.96 4.33 -2.92
N LEU A 253 -3.28 5.60 -2.62
CA LEU A 253 -4.64 6.13 -2.77
C LEU A 253 -5.12 6.09 -4.23
N ASN A 254 -4.22 6.30 -5.19
CA ASN A 254 -4.51 6.20 -6.62
C ASN A 254 -4.78 4.75 -7.05
N SER A 255 -4.16 3.78 -6.37
CA SER A 255 -4.29 2.33 -6.61
C SER A 255 -5.55 1.73 -5.97
N MET A 256 -6.15 2.43 -5.00
CA MET A 256 -7.45 2.05 -4.41
C MET A 256 -8.63 2.43 -5.31
N THR A 257 -9.75 1.72 -5.13
CA THR A 257 -11.02 2.04 -5.79
C THR A 257 -11.60 3.39 -5.34
N PRO A 258 -12.45 4.06 -6.16
CA PRO A 258 -13.11 5.31 -5.78
C PRO A 258 -13.89 5.22 -4.46
N GLU A 259 -14.57 4.10 -4.22
CA GLU A 259 -15.37 3.84 -3.03
C GLU A 259 -14.49 3.74 -1.77
N GLN A 260 -13.39 2.98 -1.85
CA GLN A 260 -12.41 2.85 -0.74
C GLN A 260 -11.75 4.19 -0.42
N ARG A 261 -11.40 4.97 -1.46
CA ARG A 261 -10.84 6.31 -1.28
C ARG A 261 -11.80 7.22 -0.51
N SER A 262 -13.09 7.18 -0.85
CA SER A 262 -14.12 7.94 -0.14
C SER A 262 -14.25 7.52 1.33
N GLN A 263 -14.19 6.21 1.63
CA GLN A 263 -14.24 5.72 3.00
C GLN A 263 -13.03 6.16 3.82
N MET A 264 -11.81 6.05 3.25
CA MET A 264 -10.60 6.53 3.90
C MET A 264 -10.61 8.05 4.12
N GLN A 265 -11.17 8.81 3.18
CA GLN A 265 -11.31 10.25 3.33
C GLN A 265 -12.25 10.61 4.50
N GLN A 266 -13.35 9.89 4.68
CA GLN A 266 -14.27 10.09 5.82
C GLN A 266 -13.59 9.78 7.16
N LEU A 267 -12.82 8.69 7.24
CA LEU A 267 -12.06 8.34 8.44
C LEU A 267 -10.98 9.37 8.75
N SER A 268 -10.24 9.80 7.72
CA SER A 268 -9.25 10.88 7.82
C SER A 268 -9.92 12.17 8.29
N ASP A 269 -11.11 12.49 7.77
CA ASP A 269 -11.81 13.71 8.16
C ASP A 269 -12.24 13.70 9.63
N GLN A 270 -12.57 12.53 10.17
CA GLN A 270 -12.96 12.33 11.57
C GLN A 270 -11.76 12.28 12.53
N LEU A 271 -10.60 11.81 12.07
CA LEU A 271 -9.36 11.79 12.86
C LEU A 271 -8.61 13.12 12.82
N LEU A 272 -8.65 13.80 11.67
CA LEU A 272 -8.01 15.09 11.42
C LEU A 272 -9.05 16.21 11.50
N GLU A 273 -9.72 16.34 12.65
CA GLU A 273 -10.65 17.45 12.94
C GLU A 273 -9.95 18.82 12.92
N ASP A 274 -8.62 18.86 12.84
CA ASP A 274 -7.83 20.08 12.82
C ASP A 274 -7.65 20.64 11.40
N MET A 275 -8.32 21.76 11.13
CA MET A 275 -8.19 22.49 9.86
C MET A 275 -6.77 23.01 9.60
N ASP A 276 -6.00 23.34 10.65
CA ASP A 276 -4.63 23.87 10.50
C ASP A 276 -3.71 22.78 9.93
N LEU A 277 -3.83 21.56 10.44
CA LEU A 277 -3.01 20.43 9.97
C LEU A 277 -3.26 20.11 8.49
N ARG A 278 -4.53 20.14 8.06
CA ARG A 278 -4.89 19.93 6.64
C ARG A 278 -4.25 20.99 5.75
N TRP A 279 -4.28 22.25 6.19
CA TRP A 279 -3.66 23.35 5.46
C TRP A 279 -2.14 23.18 5.36
N GLN A 280 -1.48 22.82 6.47
CA GLN A 280 -0.03 22.59 6.48
C GLN A 280 0.39 21.43 5.56
N MET A 281 -0.39 20.34 5.53
CA MET A 281 -0.14 19.22 4.62
C MET A 281 -0.33 19.61 3.14
N ASP A 282 -1.36 20.37 2.82
CA ASP A 282 -1.61 20.85 1.45
C ASP A 282 -0.48 21.78 0.96
N GLN A 283 -0.01 22.70 1.80
CA GLN A 283 1.14 23.55 1.48
C GLN A 283 2.41 22.74 1.23
N LEU A 284 2.72 21.80 2.13
CA LEU A 284 3.89 20.94 2.00
C LEU A 284 3.81 20.08 0.72
N SER A 285 2.67 19.46 0.46
CA SER A 285 2.45 18.62 -0.72
C SER A 285 2.67 19.41 -2.02
N LYS A 286 2.10 20.62 -2.13
CA LYS A 286 2.28 21.50 -3.30
C LYS A 286 3.75 21.89 -3.50
N ASN A 287 4.43 22.24 -2.41
CA ASN A 287 5.85 22.60 -2.44
C ASN A 287 6.71 21.42 -2.92
N LEU A 288 6.52 20.23 -2.33
CA LEU A 288 7.24 19.01 -2.70
C LEU A 288 6.94 18.58 -4.14
N GLN A 289 5.69 18.67 -4.59
CA GLN A 289 5.31 18.34 -5.96
C GLN A 289 5.98 19.29 -6.98
N SER A 290 6.10 20.57 -6.65
CA SER A 290 6.79 21.54 -7.49
C SER A 290 8.31 21.32 -7.54
N MET A 291 8.92 20.90 -6.43
CA MET A 291 10.37 20.68 -6.33
C MET A 291 10.81 19.33 -6.89
N PHE A 292 10.00 18.29 -6.69
CA PHE A 292 10.28 16.91 -7.09
C PHE A 292 9.16 16.35 -7.98
N PRO A 293 8.90 16.93 -9.17
CA PRO A 293 7.86 16.41 -10.07
C PRO A 293 8.11 14.95 -10.48
N GLN A 294 9.37 14.52 -10.48
CA GLN A 294 9.81 13.16 -10.79
C GLN A 294 9.60 12.13 -9.66
N ALA A 295 9.11 12.52 -8.48
CA ALA A 295 8.90 11.61 -7.35
C ALA A 295 7.80 10.55 -7.61
N GLY A 296 7.05 10.66 -8.71
CA GLY A 296 6.04 9.67 -9.09
C GLY A 296 4.63 9.95 -8.55
N TRP A 297 4.25 11.22 -8.40
CA TRP A 297 2.94 11.64 -7.87
C TRP A 297 1.73 11.07 -8.62
N GLN A 298 1.87 10.81 -9.92
CA GLN A 298 0.80 10.23 -10.76
C GLN A 298 0.88 8.70 -10.87
N LYS A 299 1.75 8.04 -10.10
CA LYS A 299 1.83 6.58 -10.13
C LYS A 299 0.54 5.98 -9.56
N SER A 300 0.14 4.87 -10.16
CA SER A 300 -0.87 3.94 -9.67
C SER A 300 -0.36 2.55 -9.97
N TYR A 301 -0.65 1.61 -9.10
CA TYR A 301 -0.32 0.20 -9.29
C TYR A 301 -1.63 -0.57 -9.33
N ASP A 302 -1.76 -1.42 -10.33
CA ASP A 302 -2.89 -2.33 -10.41
C ASP A 302 -2.52 -3.57 -9.59
N PHE A 303 -3.19 -3.74 -8.45
CA PHE A 303 -3.11 -4.95 -7.65
C PHE A 303 -4.17 -5.92 -8.17
N SER A 304 -3.74 -7.16 -8.45
CA SER A 304 -4.61 -8.20 -9.02
C SER A 304 -4.62 -9.48 -8.20
N GLY A 305 -4.00 -9.47 -7.02
CA GLY A 305 -4.02 -10.61 -6.10
C GLY A 305 -5.43 -10.91 -5.60
N GLN A 306 -5.63 -12.13 -5.11
CA GLN A 306 -6.90 -12.59 -4.54
C GLN A 306 -6.91 -12.50 -3.00
N ASP A 307 -5.73 -12.62 -2.39
CA ASP A 307 -5.57 -12.56 -0.95
C ASP A 307 -5.53 -11.10 -0.49
N PRO A 308 -6.24 -10.72 0.57
CA PRO A 308 -6.09 -9.38 1.11
C PRO A 308 -4.72 -9.06 1.68
N LEU A 309 -4.27 -7.83 1.44
CA LEU A 309 -3.13 -7.25 2.16
C LEU A 309 -3.61 -6.38 3.32
N GLY A 310 -3.03 -6.60 4.50
CA GLY A 310 -3.17 -5.65 5.61
C GLY A 310 -2.51 -4.31 5.27
N PHE A 311 -2.93 -3.21 5.92
CA PHE A 311 -2.38 -1.86 5.65
C PHE A 311 -0.83 -1.81 5.75
N ALA A 312 -0.25 -2.50 6.73
CA ALA A 312 1.21 -2.55 6.89
C ALA A 312 1.90 -3.33 5.75
N GLU A 313 1.32 -4.45 5.33
CA GLU A 313 1.83 -5.27 4.21
C GLU A 313 1.69 -4.55 2.87
N ALA A 314 0.59 -3.81 2.69
CA ALA A 314 0.38 -2.94 1.55
C ALA A 314 1.44 -1.83 1.48
N MET A 315 1.75 -1.16 2.60
CA MET A 315 2.80 -0.15 2.64
C MET A 315 4.17 -0.74 2.28
N GLN A 316 4.50 -1.92 2.82
CA GLN A 316 5.75 -2.61 2.48
C GLN A 316 5.81 -2.98 0.99
N SER A 317 4.72 -3.52 0.44
CA SER A 317 4.64 -3.90 -0.98
C SER A 317 4.81 -2.68 -1.90
N MET A 318 4.25 -1.53 -1.52
CA MET A 318 4.40 -0.26 -2.24
C MET A 318 5.84 0.28 -2.18
N GLN A 319 6.51 0.14 -1.04
CA GLN A 319 7.93 0.50 -0.91
C GLN A 319 8.79 -0.38 -1.83
N GLU A 320 8.59 -1.70 -1.80
CA GLU A 320 9.28 -2.64 -2.69
C GLU A 320 9.04 -2.28 -4.18
N LEU A 321 7.80 -1.97 -4.58
CA LEU A 321 7.48 -1.54 -5.95
C LEU A 321 8.17 -0.22 -6.33
N SER A 322 8.21 0.76 -5.42
CA SER A 322 8.89 2.03 -5.66
C SER A 322 10.41 1.84 -5.82
N GLU A 323 11.03 0.96 -5.04
CA GLU A 323 12.45 0.63 -5.17
C GLU A 323 12.75 -0.05 -6.52
N LEU A 324 11.90 -0.99 -6.94
CA LEU A 324 12.03 -1.64 -8.26
C LEU A 324 11.94 -0.63 -9.40
N ASP A 325 11.05 0.35 -9.30
CA ASP A 325 10.93 1.44 -10.28
C ASP A 325 12.17 2.34 -10.32
N GLN A 326 12.75 2.64 -9.15
CA GLN A 326 13.99 3.42 -9.07
C GLN A 326 15.14 2.68 -9.76
N LEU A 327 15.27 1.38 -9.52
CA LEU A 327 16.24 0.53 -10.18
C LEU A 327 16.01 0.47 -11.71
N GLU A 328 14.76 0.33 -12.14
CA GLU A 328 14.41 0.35 -13.57
C GLU A 328 14.80 1.68 -14.24
N ASN A 329 14.59 2.81 -13.56
CA ASN A 329 14.92 4.13 -14.08
C ASN A 329 16.43 4.40 -14.16
N LEU A 330 17.24 3.82 -13.27
CA LEU A 330 18.71 3.92 -13.36
C LEU A 330 19.29 3.10 -14.52
N MET A 331 18.51 2.14 -15.03
CA MET A 331 18.90 1.21 -16.08
C MET A 331 18.44 1.61 -17.49
N LYS A 332 17.62 2.67 -17.61
CA LYS A 332 17.19 3.30 -18.86
C LYS A 332 18.16 4.40 -19.27
#